data_AF-A0A1Q9D3M2-F1
#
_entry.id   AF-A0A1Q9D3M2-F1
#
_cell.length_a   1.000
_cell.length_b   1.000
_cell.length_c   1.000
_cell.angle_alpha   90.00
_cell.angle_beta   90.00
_cell.angle_gamma   90.00
#
_symmetry.space_group_name_H-M   'P 1'
#
loop_
_entity.id
_entity.type
_entity.pdbx_description
1 polymer ?
#
loop_
_entity_poly.entity_id
_entity_poly.type
_entity_poly.pdbx_seq_one_letter_code
_entity_poly.pdbx_strand_id
1 'polypeptide(L)'
;MRFSCSVAWIVICVTSAPPDPAEPCPGGEQVWAYFAGEVDFGDGVAEPCNPSIKECWFDAEVQYGPDEHGVYHVVWADGTPSFREVHGSQLLRLDSDKACGTAAALQASQDRGPIAPTLLLRLHWEASDDAWHADAVAKLREDFGPEEVIDDFDWHVIMRFKHTAACEEVRDLLQNLLNLCEDPESCFRHPYVQAVEYEACESAGTEVPQRESLEL
;
A
#
# COMPACT_ATOMS: atom_id res chain seq x y z
N MET A 1 23.84 28.33 -66.39
CA MET A 1 23.66 28.97 -65.07
C MET A 1 23.09 27.93 -64.12
N ARG A 2 23.85 27.52 -63.11
CA ARG A 2 23.41 26.54 -62.10
C ARG A 2 23.04 27.31 -60.83
N PHE A 3 21.77 27.28 -60.45
CA PHE A 3 21.30 27.84 -59.19
C PHE A 3 21.60 26.85 -58.07
N SER A 4 22.50 27.23 -57.17
CA SER A 4 22.83 26.48 -55.97
C SER A 4 21.87 26.93 -54.86
N CYS A 5 20.78 26.18 -54.65
CA CYS A 5 19.92 26.37 -53.49
C CYS A 5 20.62 25.82 -52.24
N SER A 6 21.11 26.72 -51.40
CA SER A 6 21.58 26.37 -50.06
C SER A 6 20.38 26.37 -49.12
N VAL A 7 19.94 25.18 -48.71
CA VAL A 7 18.90 25.03 -47.67
C VAL A 7 19.58 25.24 -46.32
N ALA A 8 19.28 26.37 -45.67
CA ALA A 8 19.76 26.66 -44.32
C ALA A 8 18.93 25.84 -43.32
N TRP A 9 19.57 24.89 -42.65
CA TRP A 9 18.96 24.14 -41.55
C TRP A 9 18.99 25.01 -40.29
N ILE A 10 17.83 25.54 -39.90
CA ILE A 10 17.64 26.21 -38.61
C ILE A 10 17.46 25.11 -37.56
N VAL A 11 18.49 24.87 -36.76
CA VAL A 11 18.39 24.03 -35.56
C VAL A 11 17.71 24.88 -34.48
N ILE A 12 16.42 24.64 -34.26
CA ILE A 12 15.69 25.22 -33.13
C ILE A 12 16.08 24.41 -31.90
N CYS A 13 16.99 24.93 -31.08
CA CYS A 13 17.22 24.42 -29.74
C CYS A 13 16.03 24.82 -28.87
N VAL A 14 15.07 23.92 -28.71
CA VAL A 14 14.01 24.06 -27.70
C VAL A 14 14.68 23.86 -26.34
N THR A 15 14.98 24.96 -25.64
CA THR A 15 15.35 24.91 -24.23
C THR A 15 14.08 24.60 -23.45
N SER A 16 13.83 23.32 -23.16
CA SER A 16 12.80 22.96 -22.18
C SER A 16 13.25 23.48 -20.82
N ALA A 17 12.45 24.35 -20.21
CA ALA A 17 12.65 24.72 -18.81
C ALA A 17 12.67 23.42 -17.97
N PRO A 18 13.53 23.34 -16.93
CA PRO A 18 13.45 22.21 -16.00
C PRO A 18 12.03 22.15 -15.43
N PRO A 19 11.46 20.96 -15.20
CA PRO A 19 10.15 20.84 -14.58
C PRO A 19 10.19 21.55 -13.23
N ASP A 20 9.19 22.40 -12.98
CA ASP A 20 9.04 23.05 -11.68
C ASP A 20 9.02 21.97 -10.59
N PRO A 21 9.75 22.15 -9.48
CA PRO A 21 9.68 21.22 -8.36
C PRO A 21 8.22 21.16 -7.90
N ALA A 22 7.67 19.95 -7.79
CA ALA A 22 6.30 19.77 -7.31
C ALA A 22 6.21 20.37 -5.90
N GLU A 23 5.33 21.35 -5.74
CA GLU A 23 5.11 22.03 -4.48
C GLU A 23 4.26 21.12 -3.59
N PRO A 24 4.69 20.81 -2.36
CA PRO A 24 3.91 19.96 -1.46
C PRO A 24 2.57 20.60 -1.13
N CYS A 25 1.54 19.79 -0.91
CA CYS A 25 0.22 20.28 -0.53
C CYS A 25 0.12 20.44 1.00
N PRO A 26 -0.12 21.65 1.54
CA PRO A 26 -0.28 21.85 2.98
C PRO A 26 -1.43 21.03 3.58
N GLY A 27 -1.30 20.70 4.87
CA GLY A 27 -2.39 20.13 5.66
C GLY A 27 -3.62 21.07 5.69
N GLY A 28 -4.81 20.48 5.54
CA GLY A 28 -6.10 21.15 5.41
C GLY A 28 -6.46 21.56 3.98
N GLU A 29 -5.59 21.34 2.98
CA GLU A 29 -5.91 21.61 1.58
C GLU A 29 -6.86 20.55 1.01
N GLN A 30 -7.87 20.98 0.26
CA GLN A 30 -8.74 20.08 -0.51
C GLN A 30 -8.07 19.74 -1.84
N VAL A 31 -8.08 18.45 -2.18
CA VAL A 31 -7.40 17.87 -3.34
C VAL A 31 -8.26 16.80 -4.01
N TRP A 32 -8.00 16.52 -5.28
CA TRP A 32 -8.39 15.28 -5.93
C TRP A 32 -7.37 14.20 -5.58
N ALA A 33 -7.81 13.13 -4.94
CA ALA A 33 -6.97 12.00 -4.57
C ALA A 33 -7.36 10.74 -5.35
N TYR A 34 -6.38 10.02 -5.88
CA TYR A 34 -6.61 8.73 -6.53
C TYR A 34 -6.87 7.64 -5.49
N PHE A 35 -7.99 6.93 -5.66
CA PHE A 35 -8.36 5.79 -4.81
C PHE A 35 -7.81 4.49 -5.41
N ALA A 36 -6.97 3.80 -4.64
CA ALA A 36 -6.30 2.56 -5.06
C ALA A 36 -7.11 1.28 -4.74
N GLY A 37 -8.44 1.38 -4.57
CA GLY A 37 -9.33 0.26 -4.30
C GLY A 37 -10.16 -0.17 -5.51
N GLU A 38 -11.27 -0.85 -5.26
CA GLU A 38 -12.26 -1.22 -6.29
C GLU A 38 -13.48 -0.29 -6.23
N VAL A 39 -14.04 0.05 -7.38
CA VAL A 39 -15.23 0.91 -7.50
C VAL A 39 -16.26 0.22 -8.38
N ASP A 40 -17.52 0.21 -7.94
CA ASP A 40 -18.67 -0.23 -8.73
C ASP A 40 -19.25 0.99 -9.47
N PHE A 41 -19.18 0.97 -10.81
CA PHE A 41 -19.66 2.06 -11.65
C PHE A 41 -21.17 1.99 -11.94
N GLY A 42 -21.91 1.17 -11.19
CA GLY A 42 -23.36 1.01 -11.28
C GLY A 42 -23.80 -0.17 -12.14
N ASP A 43 -22.88 -1.03 -12.57
CA ASP A 43 -23.17 -2.29 -13.27
C ASP A 43 -23.19 -3.50 -12.32
N GLY A 44 -22.90 -3.30 -11.04
CA GLY A 44 -22.87 -4.35 -10.03
C GLY A 44 -21.58 -5.16 -10.03
N VAL A 45 -20.56 -4.73 -10.76
CA VAL A 45 -19.23 -5.34 -10.81
C VAL A 45 -18.21 -4.34 -10.30
N ALA A 46 -17.54 -4.69 -9.20
CA ALA A 46 -16.44 -3.88 -8.71
C ALA A 46 -15.22 -4.06 -9.63
N GLU A 47 -14.69 -2.95 -10.15
CA GLU A 47 -13.48 -2.95 -10.97
C GLU A 47 -12.32 -2.24 -10.23
N PRO A 48 -11.08 -2.75 -10.34
CA PRO A 48 -9.93 -2.12 -9.72
C PRO A 48 -9.63 -0.77 -10.37
N CYS A 49 -9.45 0.26 -9.54
CA CYS A 49 -9.20 1.60 -10.01
C CYS A 49 -7.84 1.74 -10.71
N ASN A 50 -7.79 2.57 -11.75
CA ASN A 50 -6.58 2.91 -12.52
C ASN A 50 -6.49 4.44 -12.59
N PRO A 51 -5.30 5.07 -12.45
CA PRO A 51 -5.15 6.53 -12.53
C PRO A 51 -5.68 7.17 -13.82
N SER A 52 -5.83 6.40 -14.90
CA SER A 52 -6.39 6.83 -16.18
C SER A 52 -7.92 6.94 -16.19
N ILE A 53 -8.60 6.33 -15.21
CA ILE A 53 -10.05 6.37 -15.03
C ILE A 53 -10.38 7.60 -14.17
N LYS A 54 -11.17 8.53 -14.70
CA LYS A 54 -11.45 9.81 -14.01
C LYS A 54 -12.31 9.61 -12.76
N GLU A 55 -13.15 8.60 -12.79
CA GLU A 55 -14.08 8.21 -11.74
C GLU A 55 -13.37 7.59 -10.53
N CYS A 56 -12.05 7.33 -10.62
CA CYS A 56 -11.21 6.88 -9.52
C CYS A 56 -10.54 8.01 -8.73
N TRP A 57 -10.84 9.27 -9.08
CA TRP A 57 -10.34 10.46 -8.40
C TRP A 57 -11.46 11.06 -7.56
N PHE A 58 -11.27 11.10 -6.25
CA PHE A 58 -12.27 11.54 -5.29
C PHE A 58 -11.78 12.75 -4.50
N ASP A 59 -12.72 13.57 -4.05
CA ASP A 59 -12.41 14.70 -3.16
C ASP A 59 -11.88 14.20 -1.82
N ALA A 60 -10.75 14.75 -1.39
CA ALA A 60 -10.15 14.48 -0.10
C ALA A 60 -9.52 15.73 0.51
N GLU A 61 -9.33 15.73 1.82
CA GLU A 61 -8.60 16.75 2.56
C GLU A 61 -7.25 16.19 3.02
N VAL A 62 -6.16 16.90 2.78
CA VAL A 62 -4.83 16.50 3.28
C VAL A 62 -4.80 16.64 4.80
N GLN A 63 -4.60 15.54 5.53
CA GLN A 63 -4.44 15.58 6.98
C GLN A 63 -2.99 15.94 7.36
N TYR A 64 -2.01 15.25 6.78
CA TYR A 64 -0.57 15.50 6.97
C TYR A 64 0.26 14.85 5.84
N GLY A 65 1.52 15.28 5.70
CA GLY A 65 2.46 14.78 4.68
C GLY A 65 3.21 15.92 3.97
N PRO A 66 4.06 15.61 2.98
CA PRO A 66 4.50 14.26 2.64
C PRO A 66 5.44 13.67 3.70
N ASP A 67 5.45 12.35 3.85
CA ASP A 67 6.49 11.64 4.59
C ASP A 67 7.82 11.58 3.80
N GLU A 68 8.83 10.87 4.32
CA GLU A 68 10.13 10.69 3.64
C GLU A 68 10.02 9.97 2.27
N HIS A 69 8.86 9.39 1.97
CA HIS A 69 8.57 8.64 0.75
C HIS A 69 7.61 9.37 -0.19
N GLY A 70 7.23 10.62 0.11
CA GLY A 70 6.29 11.37 -0.71
C GLY A 70 4.82 10.99 -0.51
N VAL A 71 4.48 10.23 0.53
CA VAL A 71 3.12 9.79 0.85
C VAL A 71 2.44 10.79 1.77
N TYR A 72 1.17 11.08 1.47
CA TYR A 72 0.28 11.92 2.26
C TYR A 72 -0.80 11.07 2.90
N HIS A 73 -1.25 11.48 4.08
CA HIS A 73 -2.43 10.92 4.71
C HIS A 73 -3.61 11.87 4.47
N VAL A 74 -4.70 11.36 3.88
CA VAL A 74 -5.89 12.13 3.50
C VAL A 74 -7.14 11.67 4.24
N VAL A 75 -8.14 12.55 4.30
CA VAL A 75 -9.48 12.25 4.77
C VAL A 75 -10.43 12.38 3.58
N TRP A 76 -11.02 11.28 3.15
CA TRP A 76 -12.00 11.26 2.06
C TRP A 76 -13.25 12.06 2.42
N ALA A 77 -13.82 12.79 1.46
CA ALA A 77 -15.00 13.62 1.68
C ALA A 77 -16.25 12.83 2.09
N ASP A 78 -16.32 11.53 1.76
CA ASP A 78 -17.38 10.61 2.14
C ASP A 78 -17.21 10.02 3.55
N GLY A 79 -16.07 10.29 4.22
CA GLY A 79 -15.72 9.77 5.53
C GLY A 79 -15.12 8.35 5.54
N THR A 80 -14.81 7.78 4.38
CA THR A 80 -14.24 6.43 4.28
C THR A 80 -12.94 6.29 5.10
N PRO A 81 -12.79 5.24 5.93
CA PRO A 81 -11.59 5.07 6.75
C PRO A 81 -10.41 4.41 6.02
N SER A 82 -10.66 3.72 4.90
CA SER A 82 -9.67 2.95 4.16
C SER A 82 -8.89 3.81 3.15
N PHE A 83 -7.73 3.31 2.70
CA PHE A 83 -6.92 3.90 1.62
C PHE A 83 -6.49 5.36 1.84
N ARG A 84 -6.25 5.78 3.09
CA ARG A 84 -5.89 7.18 3.41
C ARG A 84 -4.48 7.57 3.00
N GLU A 85 -3.62 6.62 2.67
CA GLU A 85 -2.26 6.89 2.23
C GLU A 85 -2.21 7.02 0.71
N VAL A 86 -1.89 8.23 0.23
CA VAL A 86 -1.86 8.55 -1.19
C VAL A 86 -0.55 9.24 -1.52
N HIS A 87 0.15 8.77 -2.54
CA HIS A 87 1.41 9.38 -2.96
C HIS A 87 1.16 10.79 -3.55
N GLY A 88 2.07 11.75 -3.34
CA GLY A 88 1.89 13.13 -3.78
C GLY A 88 1.69 13.30 -5.30
N SER A 89 2.19 12.37 -6.11
CA SER A 89 1.92 12.35 -7.56
C SER A 89 0.49 11.92 -7.92
N GLN A 90 -0.23 11.35 -6.96
CA GLN A 90 -1.61 10.85 -7.03
C GLN A 90 -2.57 11.77 -6.25
N LEU A 91 -2.10 12.95 -5.85
CA LEU A 91 -2.90 14.05 -5.34
C LEU A 91 -2.80 15.22 -6.31
N LEU A 92 -3.92 15.72 -6.80
CA LEU A 92 -3.98 16.90 -7.66
C LEU A 92 -4.68 18.04 -6.92
N ARG A 93 -4.10 19.24 -6.97
CA ARG A 93 -4.74 20.43 -6.43
C ARG A 93 -6.00 20.78 -7.23
N LEU A 94 -7.09 21.10 -6.54
CA LEU A 94 -8.38 21.42 -7.17
C LEU A 94 -8.32 22.66 -8.09
N ASP A 95 -7.41 23.59 -7.83
CA ASP A 95 -7.32 24.87 -8.54
C ASP A 95 -6.52 24.82 -9.84
N SER A 96 -5.63 23.84 -9.97
CA SER A 96 -4.56 23.85 -10.97
C SER A 96 -4.31 22.50 -11.63
N ASP A 97 -4.95 21.43 -11.14
CA ASP A 97 -4.68 20.04 -11.54
C ASP A 97 -3.20 19.65 -11.44
N LYS A 98 -2.42 20.38 -10.63
CA LYS A 98 -1.00 20.11 -10.41
C LYS A 98 -0.84 19.09 -9.29
N ALA A 99 0.08 18.16 -9.49
CA ALA A 99 0.39 17.15 -8.50
C ALA A 99 1.11 17.73 -7.27
N CYS A 100 0.79 17.20 -6.08
CA CYS A 100 1.43 17.54 -4.81
C CYS A 100 2.84 16.92 -4.64
N GLY A 101 3.33 16.19 -5.65
CA GLY A 101 4.59 15.45 -5.63
C GLY A 101 5.09 15.13 -7.04
N THR A 102 6.32 14.63 -7.13
CA THR A 102 6.94 14.32 -8.43
C THR A 102 6.68 12.87 -8.84
N ALA A 103 6.64 12.61 -10.15
CA ALA A 103 6.60 11.23 -10.67
C ALA A 103 7.84 10.40 -10.27
N ALA A 104 8.98 11.05 -10.03
CA ALA A 104 10.19 10.38 -9.54
C ALA A 104 10.02 9.81 -8.13
N ALA A 105 9.30 10.53 -7.25
CA ALA A 105 8.97 10.02 -5.92
C ALA A 105 8.00 8.83 -6.00
N LEU A 106 7.06 8.83 -6.95
CA LEU A 106 6.16 7.71 -7.19
C LEU A 106 6.93 6.47 -7.63
N GLN A 107 7.90 6.67 -8.53
CA GLN A 107 8.72 5.58 -8.98
C GLN A 107 9.57 5.03 -7.83
N ALA A 108 10.11 5.88 -6.95
CA ALA A 108 10.82 5.44 -5.75
C ALA A 108 9.90 4.71 -4.74
N SER A 109 8.63 5.09 -4.63
CA SER A 109 7.67 4.39 -3.77
C SER A 109 7.19 3.07 -4.39
N GLN A 110 7.10 2.99 -5.73
CA GLN A 110 6.77 1.78 -6.49
C GLN A 110 7.93 0.80 -6.62
N ASP A 111 9.17 1.28 -6.51
CA ASP A 111 10.39 0.46 -6.47
C ASP A 111 10.64 -0.10 -5.05
N ARG A 112 9.70 0.09 -4.12
CA ARG A 112 9.61 -0.78 -2.95
C ARG A 112 9.36 -2.18 -3.51
N GLY A 113 10.38 -3.03 -3.37
CA GLY A 113 10.29 -4.44 -3.72
C GLY A 113 9.04 -5.10 -3.11
N PRO A 114 8.71 -6.31 -3.55
CA PRO A 114 7.48 -7.00 -3.13
C PRO A 114 7.30 -6.89 -1.61
N ILE A 115 6.08 -6.50 -1.19
CA ILE A 115 5.72 -6.42 0.23
C ILE A 115 6.05 -7.78 0.84
N ALA A 116 6.87 -7.78 1.90
CA ALA A 116 7.22 -9.00 2.58
C ALA A 116 5.94 -9.70 3.07
N PRO A 117 5.83 -11.04 2.95
CA PRO A 117 4.68 -11.77 3.45
C PRO A 117 4.36 -11.39 4.90
N THR A 118 3.14 -10.91 5.15
CA THR A 118 2.80 -10.24 6.42
C THR A 118 1.53 -10.80 7.06
N LEU A 119 1.53 -10.93 8.38
CA LEU A 119 0.35 -11.18 9.21
C LEU A 119 0.19 -10.06 10.25
N LEU A 120 -1.03 -9.54 10.39
CA LEU A 120 -1.43 -8.72 11.53
C LEU A 120 -2.24 -9.59 12.49
N LEU A 121 -1.68 -9.84 13.66
CA LEU A 121 -2.34 -10.60 14.71
C LEU A 121 -2.94 -9.63 15.72
N ARG A 122 -4.19 -9.91 16.11
CA ARG A 122 -4.80 -9.32 17.31
C ARG A 122 -4.47 -10.19 18.51
N LEU A 123 -3.92 -9.59 19.55
CA LEU A 123 -3.66 -10.23 20.84
C LEU A 123 -4.90 -10.20 21.74
N HIS A 124 -4.90 -11.03 22.78
CA HIS A 124 -5.94 -10.94 23.82
C HIS A 124 -5.85 -9.61 24.59
N TRP A 125 -6.92 -9.25 25.30
CA TRP A 125 -7.02 -8.00 26.06
C TRP A 125 -5.93 -7.85 27.15
N GLU A 126 -5.36 -8.97 27.61
CA GLU A 126 -4.19 -9.01 28.49
C GLU A 126 -2.96 -8.31 27.89
N ALA A 127 -2.92 -8.05 26.58
CA ALA A 127 -1.90 -7.24 25.92
C ALA A 127 -1.81 -5.80 26.46
N SER A 128 -2.84 -5.32 27.18
CA SER A 128 -2.78 -4.05 27.92
C SER A 128 -1.82 -4.05 29.12
N ASP A 129 -1.33 -5.23 29.54
CA ASP A 129 -0.24 -5.37 30.51
C ASP A 129 1.10 -5.51 29.79
N ASP A 130 2.01 -4.56 30.00
CA ASP A 130 3.32 -4.50 29.32
C ASP A 130 4.15 -5.78 29.49
N ALA A 131 4.09 -6.42 30.66
CA ALA A 131 4.88 -7.61 30.94
C ALA A 131 4.31 -8.84 30.22
N TRP A 132 2.98 -8.96 30.18
CA TRP A 132 2.30 -9.98 29.39
C TRP A 132 2.54 -9.77 27.90
N HIS A 133 2.44 -8.53 27.41
CA HIS A 133 2.68 -8.20 25.99
C HIS A 133 4.10 -8.59 25.57
N ALA A 134 5.11 -8.21 26.36
CA ALA A 134 6.50 -8.54 26.08
C ALA A 134 6.74 -10.06 26.05
N ASP A 135 6.12 -10.83 26.96
CA ASP A 135 6.19 -12.30 26.94
C ASP A 135 5.50 -12.89 25.69
N ALA A 136 4.31 -12.39 25.37
CA ALA A 136 3.55 -12.81 24.20
C ALA A 136 4.34 -12.59 22.90
N VAL A 137 4.87 -11.39 22.68
CA VAL A 137 5.68 -11.06 21.50
C VAL A 137 6.94 -11.93 21.42
N ALA A 138 7.63 -12.13 22.55
CA ALA A 138 8.81 -12.99 22.61
C ALA A 138 8.48 -14.43 22.23
N LYS A 139 7.36 -14.96 22.73
CA LYS A 139 6.89 -16.32 22.45
C LYS A 139 6.45 -16.49 21.00
N LEU A 140 5.69 -15.55 20.47
CA LEU A 140 5.28 -15.57 19.07
C LEU A 140 6.48 -15.48 18.12
N ARG A 141 7.49 -14.68 18.46
CA ARG A 141 8.74 -14.60 17.70
C ARG A 141 9.52 -15.93 17.74
N GLU A 142 9.56 -16.58 18.90
CA GLU A 142 10.19 -17.90 19.09
C GLU A 142 9.45 -18.99 18.31
N ASP A 143 8.13 -19.05 18.44
CA ASP A 143 7.28 -20.12 17.89
C ASP A 143 7.14 -20.05 16.36
N PHE A 144 7.02 -18.83 15.80
CA PHE A 144 6.72 -18.66 14.38
C PHE A 144 7.93 -18.25 13.53
N GLY A 145 9.04 -17.84 14.16
CA GLY A 145 10.27 -17.46 13.46
C GLY A 145 10.11 -16.39 12.35
N PRO A 146 9.33 -15.30 12.56
CA PRO A 146 9.29 -14.21 11.59
C PRO A 146 10.65 -13.51 11.49
N GLU A 147 10.93 -12.92 10.33
CA GLU A 147 12.15 -12.13 10.11
C GLU A 147 12.08 -10.79 10.87
N GLU A 148 10.89 -10.18 10.89
CA GLU A 148 10.63 -8.91 11.56
C GLU A 148 9.30 -9.02 12.34
N VAL A 149 9.28 -8.40 13.52
CA VAL A 149 8.08 -8.23 14.34
C VAL A 149 7.98 -6.75 14.70
N ILE A 150 6.80 -6.18 14.50
CA ILE A 150 6.46 -4.79 14.84
C ILE A 150 5.33 -4.85 15.87
N ASP A 151 5.58 -4.33 17.07
CA ASP A 151 4.75 -4.44 18.26
C ASP A 151 4.41 -3.06 18.89
N ASP A 152 4.57 -1.97 18.12
CA ASP A 152 4.24 -0.59 18.55
C ASP A 152 2.71 -0.30 18.60
N PHE A 153 1.88 -1.33 18.65
CA PHE A 153 0.42 -1.23 18.65
C PHE A 153 -0.17 -1.93 19.88
N ASP A 154 -1.04 -1.23 20.61
CA ASP A 154 -1.59 -1.65 21.91
C ASP A 154 -2.02 -3.14 21.99
N TRP A 155 -2.73 -3.64 20.98
CA TRP A 155 -3.33 -4.99 20.96
C TRP A 155 -3.00 -5.74 19.66
N HIS A 156 -2.02 -5.26 18.90
CA HIS A 156 -1.67 -5.82 17.60
C HIS A 156 -0.18 -6.09 17.48
N VAL A 157 0.14 -7.15 16.75
CA VAL A 157 1.51 -7.50 16.39
C VAL A 157 1.56 -7.80 14.91
N ILE A 158 2.45 -7.13 14.19
CA ILE A 158 2.71 -7.40 12.78
C ILE A 158 3.92 -8.33 12.69
N MET A 159 3.75 -9.46 12.00
CA MET A 159 4.82 -10.40 11.71
C MET A 159 5.11 -10.39 10.23
N ARG A 160 6.38 -10.19 9.86
CA ARG A 160 6.83 -10.28 8.48
C ARG A 160 7.76 -11.47 8.31
N PHE A 161 7.50 -12.24 7.26
CA PHE A 161 8.21 -13.46 6.96
C PHE A 161 9.08 -13.25 5.73
N LYS A 162 10.23 -13.92 5.73
CA LYS A 162 11.11 -13.97 4.56
C LYS A 162 10.50 -14.76 3.39
N HIS A 163 9.62 -15.71 3.69
CA HIS A 163 9.07 -16.66 2.73
C HIS A 163 7.54 -16.77 2.87
N THR A 164 6.83 -16.72 1.75
CA THR A 164 5.37 -16.90 1.67
C THR A 164 4.91 -18.19 2.36
N ALA A 165 5.60 -19.30 2.12
CA ALA A 165 5.24 -20.59 2.71
C ALA A 165 5.23 -20.58 4.25
N ALA A 166 6.16 -19.85 4.89
CA ALA A 166 6.19 -19.72 6.34
C ALA A 166 5.02 -18.87 6.87
N CYS A 167 4.68 -17.80 6.14
CA CYS A 167 3.51 -16.97 6.45
C CYS A 167 2.21 -17.78 6.35
N GLU A 168 2.04 -18.53 5.26
CA GLU A 168 0.88 -19.39 5.02
C GLU A 168 0.76 -20.48 6.09
N GLU A 169 1.86 -21.12 6.48
CA GLU A 169 1.86 -22.15 7.53
C GLU A 169 1.37 -21.59 8.87
N VAL A 170 1.88 -20.43 9.27
CA VAL A 170 1.46 -19.77 10.52
C VAL A 170 0.01 -19.31 10.45
N ARG A 171 -0.41 -18.72 9.33
CA ARG A 171 -1.81 -18.33 9.07
C ARG A 171 -2.74 -19.53 9.23
N ASP A 172 -2.45 -20.62 8.52
CA ASP A 172 -3.29 -21.81 8.49
C ASP A 172 -3.36 -22.46 9.88
N LEU A 173 -2.24 -22.50 10.60
CA LEU A 173 -2.20 -22.98 11.99
C LEU A 173 -3.12 -22.16 12.89
N LEU A 174 -2.98 -20.83 12.88
CA LEU A 174 -3.76 -19.92 13.71
C LEU A 174 -5.24 -19.97 13.34
N GLN A 175 -5.58 -19.90 12.06
CA GLN A 175 -6.97 -19.99 11.59
C GLN A 175 -7.60 -21.34 11.99
N ASN A 176 -6.89 -22.45 11.84
CA ASN A 176 -7.39 -23.76 12.26
C ASN A 176 -7.64 -23.84 13.76
N LEU A 177 -6.78 -23.24 14.59
CA LEU A 177 -6.99 -23.19 16.04
C LEU A 177 -8.17 -22.30 16.43
N LEU A 178 -8.28 -21.12 15.83
CA LEU A 178 -9.31 -20.13 16.14
C LEU A 178 -10.70 -20.55 15.63
N ASN A 179 -10.77 -21.26 14.50
CA ASN A 179 -12.03 -21.81 13.97
C ASN A 179 -12.65 -22.90 14.87
N LEU A 180 -11.94 -23.38 15.89
CA LEU A 180 -12.49 -24.29 16.90
C LEU A 180 -13.25 -23.56 18.03
N CYS A 181 -13.33 -22.23 17.96
CA CYS A 181 -14.09 -21.41 18.89
C CYS A 181 -15.49 -21.13 18.36
N GLU A 182 -16.48 -21.22 19.25
CA GLU A 182 -17.86 -20.83 18.94
C GLU A 182 -18.02 -19.31 18.90
N ASP A 183 -17.27 -18.60 19.75
CA ASP A 183 -17.22 -17.15 19.83
C ASP A 183 -15.77 -16.67 19.69
N PRO A 184 -15.44 -15.92 18.61
CA PRO A 184 -14.10 -15.37 18.39
C PRO A 184 -13.64 -14.41 19.50
N GLU A 185 -14.55 -13.69 20.15
CA GLU A 185 -14.18 -12.68 21.16
C GLU A 185 -13.74 -13.32 22.47
N SER A 186 -14.24 -14.52 22.79
CA SER A 186 -13.86 -15.30 23.98
C SER A 186 -12.94 -16.49 23.67
N CYS A 187 -12.30 -16.50 22.51
CA CYS A 187 -11.52 -17.62 21.99
C CYS A 187 -10.09 -17.71 22.57
N PHE A 188 -9.87 -18.49 23.63
CA PHE A 188 -8.53 -18.71 24.20
C PHE A 188 -7.84 -19.99 23.68
N ARG A 189 -8.05 -20.37 22.41
CA ARG A 189 -7.41 -21.56 21.82
C ARG A 189 -5.91 -21.37 21.60
N HIS A 190 -5.50 -20.15 21.27
CA HIS A 190 -4.10 -19.74 21.31
C HIS A 190 -3.89 -18.91 22.58
N PRO A 191 -2.81 -19.12 23.36
CA PRO A 191 -2.58 -18.42 24.63
C PRO A 191 -2.42 -16.91 24.47
N TYR A 192 -2.01 -16.44 23.28
CA TYR A 192 -1.68 -15.03 23.04
C TYR A 192 -2.51 -14.36 21.94
N VAL A 193 -3.04 -15.13 20.99
CA VAL A 193 -3.63 -14.60 19.75
C VAL A 193 -5.13 -14.81 19.78
N GLN A 194 -5.87 -13.75 19.55
CA GLN A 194 -7.33 -13.74 19.50
C GLN A 194 -7.84 -13.82 18.06
N ALA A 195 -7.18 -13.15 17.11
CA ALA A 195 -7.57 -13.14 15.71
C ALA A 195 -6.39 -12.89 14.77
N VAL A 196 -6.57 -13.28 13.50
CA VAL A 196 -5.77 -12.80 12.37
C VAL A 196 -6.61 -11.73 11.68
N GLU A 197 -6.17 -10.47 11.71
CA GLU A 197 -6.95 -9.33 11.18
C GLU A 197 -6.54 -8.89 9.78
N TYR A 198 -5.30 -9.16 9.40
CA TYR A 198 -4.80 -8.92 8.06
C TYR A 198 -3.79 -10.00 7.66
N GLU A 199 -3.85 -10.39 6.40
CA GLU A 199 -2.90 -11.30 5.78
C GLU A 199 -2.49 -10.79 4.40
N ALA A 200 -1.19 -10.87 4.14
CA ALA A 200 -0.58 -10.72 2.83
C ALA A 200 0.46 -11.83 2.66
N CYS A 201 0.05 -13.08 2.90
CA CYS A 201 0.95 -14.22 2.74
C CYS A 201 1.12 -14.62 1.28
N GLU A 202 0.08 -14.42 0.46
CA GLU A 202 0.10 -14.77 -0.95
C GLU A 202 1.13 -13.92 -1.71
N SER A 203 1.92 -14.55 -2.58
CA SER A 203 2.84 -13.83 -3.45
C SER A 203 2.03 -12.86 -4.31
N ALA A 204 2.31 -11.56 -4.23
CA ALA A 204 1.88 -10.60 -5.24
C ALA A 204 2.40 -11.10 -6.61
N GLY A 205 1.51 -11.74 -7.37
CA GLY A 205 1.72 -12.30 -8.70
C GLY A 205 3.17 -12.62 -9.04
N THR A 206 3.64 -13.84 -8.74
CA THR A 206 4.64 -14.42 -9.63
C THR A 206 3.92 -14.55 -10.97
N GLU A 207 4.25 -13.69 -11.95
CA GLU A 207 3.85 -13.92 -13.34
C GLU A 207 4.09 -15.39 -13.62
N VAL A 208 3.01 -16.11 -13.96
CA VAL A 208 3.11 -17.48 -14.44
C VAL A 208 4.15 -17.44 -15.56
N PRO A 209 5.31 -18.11 -15.44
CA PRO A 209 6.25 -18.13 -16.54
C PRO A 209 5.47 -18.70 -17.72
N GLN A 210 5.27 -17.90 -18.76
CA GLN A 210 4.67 -18.38 -19.99
C GLN A 210 5.50 -19.58 -20.40
N ARG A 211 4.90 -20.77 -20.26
CA ARG A 211 5.46 -22.00 -20.80
C ARG A 211 5.63 -21.72 -22.28
N GLU A 212 6.85 -21.42 -22.70
CA GLU A 212 7.23 -21.57 -24.10
C GLU A 212 6.81 -22.98 -24.48
N SER A 213 5.83 -23.04 -25.37
CA SER A 213 5.44 -24.25 -26.07
C SER A 213 6.70 -24.84 -26.67
N LEU A 214 7.26 -25.85 -26.01
CA LEU A 214 8.20 -26.77 -26.61
C LEU A 214 7.41 -27.52 -27.69
N GLU A 215 7.43 -26.96 -28.89
CA GLU A 215 7.07 -27.66 -30.10
C GLU A 215 7.95 -28.90 -30.22
N LEU A 216 7.30 -30.07 -30.24
CA LEU A 216 7.84 -31.35 -30.67
C LEU A 216 7.34 -31.67 -32.08
#